data_AF-X0TCH6-F1
#
_entry.id   AF-X0TCH6-F1
#
_cell.length_a   1.000
_cell.length_b   1.000
_cell.length_c   1.000
_cell.angle_alpha   90.00
_cell.angle_beta   90.00
_cell.angle_gamma   90.00
#
_symmetry.space_group_name_H-M   'P 1'
#
loop_
_entity.id
_entity.type
_entity.pdbx_description
1 polymer ?
#
loop_
_entity_poly.entity_id
_entity_poly.type
_entity_poly.pdbx_seq_one_letter_code
_entity_poly.pdbx_strand_id
1 'polypeptide(L)' 'QFYINHVNNPGLNHKDNTPEGFGYCVFGKVIKGMDVVDAIANSPTTAKLSFQDVPRETITIISVRRI' A
#
# COMPACT_ATOMS: atom_id res chain seq x y z
N GLN A 1 -1.91 8.11 6.07
CA GLN A 1 -1.97 7.22 4.89
C GLN A 1 -1.26 5.93 5.25
N PHE A 2 -1.64 4.80 4.65
CA PHE A 2 -0.92 3.52 4.79
C PHE A 2 -0.82 2.87 3.41
N TYR A 3 0.04 1.87 3.29
CA TYR A 3 0.13 1.02 2.11
C TYR A 3 0.27 -0.45 2.53
N ILE A 4 -0.04 -1.35 1.59
CA ILE A 4 0.13 -2.79 1.77
C ILE A 4 1.26 -3.22 0.82
N ASN A 5 2.25 -3.93 1.33
CA ASN A 5 3.28 -4.55 0.50
C ASN A 5 2.65 -5.71 -0.30
N HIS A 6 2.57 -5.59 -1.63
CA HIS A 6 2.13 -6.67 -2.54
C HIS A 6 3.24 -7.70 -2.79
N VAL A 7 4.50 -7.31 -2.55
CA VAL A 7 5.69 -8.16 -2.62
C VAL A 7 6.64 -7.83 -1.46
N ASN A 8 7.69 -8.64 -1.26
CA ASN A 8 8.73 -8.32 -0.29
C ASN A 8 9.56 -7.13 -0.76
N ASN A 9 9.51 -6.02 -0.03
CA ASN A 9 10.18 -4.76 -0.36
C ASN A 9 11.30 -4.43 0.66
N PRO A 10 12.44 -5.15 0.66
CA PRO A 10 13.51 -4.93 1.65
C PRO A 10 14.13 -3.53 1.58
N GLY A 11 13.98 -2.82 0.45
CA GLY A 11 14.41 -1.44 0.30
C GLY A 11 13.66 -0.44 1.19
N LEU A 12 12.46 -0.81 1.68
CA LEU A 12 11.65 0.03 2.57
C LEU A 12 11.93 -0.24 4.06
N ASN A 13 12.72 -1.26 4.37
CA ASN A 13 13.06 -1.59 5.75
C ASN A 13 13.97 -0.52 6.36
N HIS A 14 13.80 -0.29 7.67
CA HIS A 14 14.73 0.51 8.44
C HIS A 14 16.15 -0.08 8.37
N LYS A 15 17.13 0.80 8.15
CA LYS A 15 18.56 0.47 8.13
C LYS A 15 19.31 1.18 9.25
N ASP A 16 19.03 2.47 9.43
CA ASP A 16 19.64 3.33 10.45
C ASP A 16 18.81 4.61 10.68
N ASN A 17 19.27 5.50 11.56
CA ASN A 17 18.57 6.73 11.94
C ASN A 17 18.86 7.94 11.03
N THR A 18 19.40 7.73 9.82
CA THR A 18 19.54 8.80 8.83
C THR A 18 18.20 9.07 8.12
N PRO A 19 17.99 10.26 7.54
CA PRO A 19 16.79 10.54 6.75
C PRO A 19 16.57 9.53 5.61
N GLU A 20 17.64 9.03 4.99
CA GLU A 20 17.59 8.06 3.89
C GLU A 20 17.38 6.63 4.37
N GLY A 21 17.89 6.30 5.56
CA GLY A 21 17.88 4.94 6.13
C GLY A 21 16.70 4.64 7.06
N PHE A 22 15.90 5.63 7.42
CA PHE A 22 14.86 5.46 8.45
C PHE A 22 13.80 4.41 8.08
N GLY A 23 13.47 4.31 6.79
CA GLY A 23 12.53 3.34 6.25
C GLY A 23 11.07 3.58 6.67
N TYR A 24 10.27 2.51 6.61
CA TYR A 24 8.83 2.57 6.85
C TYR A 24 8.41 1.55 7.92
N CYS A 25 7.62 2.02 8.89
CA CYS A 25 7.16 1.20 10.00
C CYS A 25 6.05 0.22 9.58
N VAL A 26 6.31 -1.08 9.74
CA VAL A 26 5.29 -2.12 9.63
C VAL A 26 4.56 -2.25 10.97
N PHE A 27 3.24 -2.08 10.96
CA PHE A 27 2.40 -2.15 12.16
C PHE A 27 1.31 -3.23 12.09
N GLY A 28 1.27 -4.01 11.02
CA GLY A 28 0.26 -5.05 10.83
C GLY A 28 0.51 -5.89 9.57
N LYS A 29 -0.34 -6.90 9.37
CA LYS A 29 -0.33 -7.75 8.18
C LYS A 29 -1.75 -8.13 7.78
N VAL A 30 -1.94 -8.40 6.49
CA VAL A 30 -3.18 -8.98 5.97
C VAL A 30 -3.22 -10.45 6.36
N ILE A 31 -4.22 -10.84 7.15
CA ILE A 31 -4.40 -12.25 7.59
C ILE A 31 -5.43 -13.01 6.73
N LYS A 32 -6.29 -12.28 6.01
CA LYS A 32 -7.33 -12.78 5.10
C LYS A 32 -7.58 -11.72 4.01
N GLY A 33 -7.97 -12.15 2.82
CA GLY A 33 -8.31 -11.25 1.70
C GLY A 33 -7.11 -10.78 0.87
N MET A 34 -6.04 -11.56 0.77
CA MET A 34 -4.91 -11.22 -0.12
C MET A 34 -5.30 -11.25 -1.60
N ASP A 35 -6.23 -12.11 -1.99
CA ASP A 35 -6.83 -12.14 -3.32
C ASP A 35 -7.49 -10.80 -3.70
N VAL A 36 -8.10 -10.11 -2.72
CA VAL A 36 -8.64 -8.76 -2.92
C VAL A 36 -7.52 -7.74 -3.12
N VAL A 37 -6.42 -7.86 -2.36
CA VAL A 37 -5.23 -7.01 -2.54
C VAL A 37 -4.62 -7.21 -3.93
N ASP A 38 -4.53 -8.45 -4.41
CA ASP A 38 -4.01 -8.79 -5.73
C ASP A 38 -4.88 -8.16 -6.84
N ALA A 39 -6.21 -8.22 -6.69
CA ALA A 39 -7.15 -7.59 -7.64
C ALA A 39 -7.01 -6.06 -7.66
N ILE A 40 -6.85 -5.43 -6.49
CA ILE A 40 -6.59 -3.99 -6.36
C ILE A 40 -5.27 -3.60 -7.05
N ALA A 41 -4.20 -4.36 -6.82
CA ALA A 41 -2.89 -4.07 -7.36
C ALA A 41 -2.81 -4.19 -8.89
N ASN A 42 -3.66 -5.03 -9.50
CA ASN A 42 -3.76 -5.21 -10.95
C ASN A 42 -4.77 -4.26 -11.62
N SER A 43 -5.43 -3.38 -10.84
CA SER A 43 -6.46 -2.48 -11.38
C SER A 43 -5.83 -1.42 -12.30
N PRO A 44 -6.44 -1.13 -13.47
CA PRO A 44 -5.91 -0.12 -14.38
C PRO A 44 -5.76 1.26 -13.73
N THR A 45 -4.62 1.91 -13.93
CA THR A 45 -4.34 3.25 -13.43
C THR A 45 -4.37 4.30 -14.54
N THR A 46 -4.37 5.56 -14.12
CA THR A 46 -4.25 6.75 -14.96
C THR A 46 -3.49 7.84 -14.19
N ALA A 47 -2.89 8.76 -14.94
CA ALA A 47 -2.44 10.01 -14.36
C ALA A 47 -3.63 10.94 -14.10
N LYS A 48 -3.63 11.62 -12.94
CA LYS A 48 -4.62 12.62 -12.56
C LYS A 48 -3.94 13.71 -11.70
N LEU A 49 -4.03 14.97 -12.14
CA LEU A 49 -3.30 16.09 -11.53
C LEU A 49 -1.80 15.77 -11.43
N SER A 50 -1.20 15.91 -10.25
CA SER A 50 0.21 15.61 -9.99
C SER A 50 0.48 14.13 -9.64
N PHE A 51 -0.51 13.25 -9.76
CA PHE A 51 -0.39 11.82 -9.42
C PHE A 51 -0.38 10.95 -10.68
N GLN A 52 0.51 9.97 -10.77
CA GLN A 52 0.69 9.12 -11.95
C GLN A 52 -0.08 7.78 -11.87
N ASP A 53 -0.26 7.23 -10.67
CA ASP A 53 -0.78 5.88 -10.44
C ASP A 53 -2.16 5.88 -9.75
N VAL A 54 -3.09 6.72 -10.23
CA VAL A 54 -4.44 6.78 -9.67
C VAL A 54 -5.31 5.71 -10.33
N PRO A 55 -6.03 4.86 -9.58
CA PRO A 55 -6.98 3.92 -10.17
C PRO A 55 -7.99 4.62 -11.08
N ARG A 56 -8.25 4.03 -12.26
CA ARG A 56 -9.26 4.57 -13.19
C ARG A 56 -10.66 4.54 -12.59
N GLU A 57 -10.96 3.47 -11.86
CA GLU A 57 -12.16 3.32 -11.06
C GLU A 57 -11.81 3.46 -9.58
N THR A 58 -12.62 4.21 -8.82
CA THR A 58 -12.34 4.49 -7.41
C THR A 58 -12.48 3.24 -6.55
N ILE A 59 -11.39 2.88 -5.86
CA ILE A 59 -11.37 1.78 -4.88
C ILE A 59 -11.66 2.38 -3.50
N THR A 60 -12.84 2.09 -2.95
CA THR A 60 -13.34 2.73 -1.72
C THR A 60 -13.29 1.77 -0.53
N ILE A 61 -12.70 2.19 0.59
CA ILE A 61 -12.89 1.52 1.88
C ILE A 61 -14.25 1.97 2.44
N ILE A 62 -15.24 1.08 2.39
CA ILE A 62 -16.64 1.41 2.74
C ILE A 62 -16.83 1.53 4.26
N SER A 63 -16.19 0.68 5.04
CA SER A 63 -16.26 0.72 6.50
C SER A 63 -15.04 0.07 7.14
N VAL A 64 -14.78 0.40 8.41
CA VAL A 64 -13.74 -0.21 9.23
C VAL A 64 -14.38 -0.59 10.57
N ARG A 65 -14.08 -1.79 11.06
CA ARG A 65 -14.58 -2.29 12.34
C ARG A 65 -13.43 -2.94 13.11
N ARG A 66 -13.40 -2.69 14.41
CA ARG A 66 -12.58 -3.46 15.34
C ARG A 66 -13.25 -4.82 15.59
N ILE A 67 -12.52 -5.89 15.30
CA ILE A 67 -12.91 -7.27 15.61
C ILE A 67 -12.60 -7.55 17.08
#